data_AF-A0A935JRM6-F1
#
_entry.id   AF-A0A935JRM6-F1
#
_cell.length_a   1.000
_cell.length_b   1.000
_cell.length_c   1.000
_cell.angle_alpha   90.00
_cell.angle_beta   90.00
_cell.angle_gamma   90.00
#
_symmetry.space_group_name_H-M   'P 1'
#
loop_
_entity.id
_entity.type
_entity.pdbx_description
1 polymer ?
#
loop_
_entity_poly.entity_id
_entity_poly.type
_entity_poly.pdbx_seq_one_letter_code
_entity_poly.pdbx_strand_id
1 'polypeptide(L)'
;MRKVLPLILVMFLMAAGFLIVDTLSPKAQRLPKPADEKKKVIPEVIILGKDAKLGKVTFNHVKHNGGEYNIGGPILCIECHHTAQPASDLDKIPPHKTVWPIGRTTTLTAELFAADPIKAGVAACRDCHARSGRKPKLLDELPSIVDPETKAVTKITNQLAFHSACDACHFEIQFRTTGSKVPNATNCATCHKSTAKKH
;
A
#
# COMPACT_ATOMS: atom_id res chain seq x y z
N MET A 1 14.65 -79.26 -35.44
CA MET A 1 14.43 -77.90 -34.88
C MET A 1 13.15 -77.82 -34.02
N ARG A 2 12.93 -78.77 -33.09
CA ARG A 2 11.61 -78.91 -32.39
C ARG A 2 11.68 -78.70 -30.87
N LYS A 3 12.85 -78.40 -30.32
CA LYS A 3 13.09 -78.28 -28.86
C LYS A 3 13.41 -76.86 -28.37
N VAL A 4 13.48 -75.87 -29.28
CA VAL A 4 13.87 -74.49 -28.93
C VAL A 4 12.65 -73.56 -28.76
N LEU A 5 11.50 -73.96 -29.28
CA LEU A 5 10.27 -73.16 -29.27
C LEU A 5 9.63 -72.95 -27.88
N PRO A 6 9.61 -73.93 -26.94
CA PRO A 6 8.99 -73.69 -25.64
C PRO A 6 9.84 -72.79 -24.73
N LEU A 7 11.16 -72.71 -24.95
CA LEU A 7 12.06 -71.87 -24.15
C LEU A 7 11.91 -70.37 -24.49
N ILE A 8 11.68 -70.05 -25.76
CA ILE A 8 11.49 -68.67 -26.23
C ILE A 8 10.15 -68.10 -25.76
N LEU A 9 9.10 -68.92 -25.69
CA LEU A 9 7.77 -68.50 -25.24
C LEU A 9 7.74 -68.14 -23.74
N VAL A 10 8.48 -68.88 -22.90
CA VAL A 10 8.58 -68.61 -21.46
C VAL A 10 9.39 -67.35 -21.15
N MET A 11 10.45 -67.07 -21.92
CA MET A 11 11.19 -65.80 -21.79
C MET A 11 10.38 -64.58 -22.23
N PHE A 12 9.53 -64.70 -23.26
CA PHE A 12 8.65 -63.60 -23.67
C PHE A 12 7.54 -63.30 -22.64
N LEU A 13 6.99 -64.33 -21.99
CA LEU A 13 5.97 -64.15 -20.94
C LEU A 13 6.53 -63.52 -19.65
N MET A 14 7.78 -63.82 -19.29
CA MET A 14 8.48 -63.17 -18.16
C MET A 14 8.82 -61.70 -18.46
N ALA A 15 9.17 -61.35 -19.71
CA ALA A 15 9.43 -59.96 -20.11
C ALA A 15 8.16 -59.10 -20.21
N ALA A 16 7.03 -59.69 -20.61
CA ALA A 16 5.74 -58.99 -20.66
C ALA A 16 5.13 -58.73 -19.27
N GLY A 17 5.40 -59.60 -18.28
CA GLY A 17 4.92 -59.42 -16.90
C GLY A 17 5.60 -58.25 -16.16
N PHE A 18 6.85 -57.92 -16.50
CA PHE A 18 7.58 -56.82 -15.86
C PHE A 18 7.25 -55.43 -16.42
N LEU A 19 6.63 -55.34 -17.61
CA LEU A 19 6.30 -54.07 -18.26
C LEU A 19 4.92 -53.50 -17.91
N ILE A 20 4.08 -54.23 -17.15
CA ILE A 20 2.70 -53.82 -16.86
C ILE A 20 2.49 -53.34 -15.41
N VAL A 21 3.47 -53.52 -14.51
CA VAL A 21 3.28 -53.18 -13.08
C VAL A 21 3.69 -51.74 -12.72
N ASP A 22 4.47 -51.04 -13.55
CA ASP A 22 5.02 -49.71 -13.19
C ASP A 22 4.30 -48.49 -13.80
N THR A 23 3.26 -48.67 -14.63
CA THR A 23 2.62 -47.55 -15.35
C THR A 23 1.31 -47.05 -14.73
N LEU A 24 0.86 -47.59 -13.60
CA LEU A 24 -0.42 -47.22 -12.97
C LEU A 24 -0.32 -46.39 -11.69
N SER A 25 0.87 -45.92 -11.31
CA SER A 25 0.98 -44.84 -10.31
C SER A 25 1.26 -43.53 -11.01
N PRO A 26 0.25 -42.67 -11.27
CA PRO A 26 0.52 -41.26 -11.48
C PRO A 26 1.13 -40.75 -10.17
N LYS A 27 2.46 -40.73 -10.09
CA LYS A 27 3.17 -39.83 -9.20
C LYS A 27 2.87 -38.43 -9.72
N ALA A 28 1.66 -37.96 -9.42
CA ALA A 28 1.35 -36.54 -9.42
C ALA A 28 2.42 -35.94 -8.51
N GLN A 29 3.45 -35.35 -9.13
CA GLN A 29 4.37 -34.48 -8.43
C GLN A 29 3.48 -33.44 -7.78
N ARG A 30 3.22 -33.60 -6.47
CA ARG A 30 2.65 -32.53 -5.67
C ARG A 30 3.65 -31.42 -5.80
N LEU A 31 3.35 -30.46 -6.67
CA LEU A 31 4.04 -29.19 -6.73
C LEU A 31 4.11 -28.71 -5.27
N PRO A 32 5.28 -28.30 -4.77
CA PRO A 32 5.38 -27.75 -3.44
C PRO A 32 4.31 -26.66 -3.33
N LYS A 33 3.43 -26.80 -2.32
CA LYS A 33 2.44 -25.77 -2.01
C LYS A 33 3.21 -24.45 -2.01
N PRO A 34 2.86 -23.46 -2.84
CA PRO A 34 3.56 -22.18 -2.81
C PRO A 34 3.53 -21.73 -1.36
N ALA A 35 4.72 -21.46 -0.81
CA ALA A 35 4.83 -21.00 0.56
C ALA A 35 3.83 -19.86 0.73
N ASP A 36 2.94 -19.97 1.72
CA ASP A 36 1.99 -18.90 2.03
C ASP A 36 2.81 -17.66 2.37
N GLU A 37 3.06 -16.83 1.36
CA GLU A 37 3.87 -15.64 1.47
C GLU A 37 3.15 -14.77 2.51
N LYS A 38 3.82 -14.50 3.64
CA LYS A 38 3.20 -13.80 4.77
C LYS A 38 2.65 -12.47 4.25
N LYS A 39 1.32 -12.39 4.15
CA LYS A 39 0.59 -11.19 3.76
C LYS A 39 1.11 -10.00 4.55
N LYS A 40 1.40 -8.90 3.86
CA LYS A 40 1.85 -7.67 4.51
C LYS A 40 0.68 -7.09 5.30
N VAL A 41 0.91 -6.77 6.56
CA VAL A 41 -0.11 -6.18 7.45
C VAL A 41 0.09 -4.67 7.47
N ILE A 42 -1.00 -3.93 7.48
CA ILE A 42 -0.99 -2.47 7.62
C ILE A 42 -0.33 -2.14 8.96
N PRO A 43 0.73 -1.31 9.00
CA PRO A 43 1.41 -0.98 10.25
C PRO A 43 0.45 -0.22 11.15
N GLU A 44 0.18 -0.74 12.35
CA GLU A 44 -0.80 -0.14 13.26
C GLU A 44 -0.44 1.29 13.60
N VAL A 45 0.80 1.52 14.06
CA VAL A 45 1.28 2.84 14.46
C VAL A 45 2.53 3.18 13.69
N ILE A 46 2.54 4.37 13.07
CA ILE A 46 3.70 4.93 12.41
C ILE A 46 4.07 6.28 13.02
N ILE A 47 5.36 6.62 12.94
CA ILE A 47 5.87 7.90 13.41
C ILE A 47 6.13 8.81 12.20
N LEU A 48 5.31 9.85 12.10
CA LEU A 48 5.43 10.91 11.12
C LEU A 48 6.22 12.09 11.70
N GLY A 49 6.74 12.95 10.83
CA GLY A 49 7.40 14.19 11.26
C GLY A 49 8.55 14.01 12.26
N LYS A 50 9.33 12.92 12.20
CA LYS A 50 10.48 12.69 13.12
C LYS A 50 11.41 13.89 13.22
N ASP A 51 11.58 14.61 12.11
CA ASP A 51 12.46 15.77 11.96
C ASP A 51 11.70 17.11 12.06
N ALA A 52 10.44 17.08 12.49
CA ALA A 52 9.61 18.28 12.64
C ALA A 52 10.04 19.06 13.88
N LYS A 53 10.07 20.40 13.76
CA LYS A 53 10.50 21.29 14.85
C LYS A 53 9.66 21.15 16.13
N LEU A 54 8.36 20.91 15.99
CA LEU A 54 7.43 20.78 17.12
C LEU A 54 7.39 19.37 17.72
N GLY A 55 8.18 18.44 17.18
CA GLY A 55 8.23 17.06 17.60
C GLY A 55 7.45 16.12 16.69
N LYS A 56 7.61 14.82 16.98
CA LYS A 56 7.06 13.74 16.19
C LYS A 56 5.54 13.64 16.32
N VAL A 57 4.90 13.14 15.27
CA VAL A 57 3.47 12.83 15.24
C VAL A 57 3.31 11.32 15.24
N THR A 58 2.50 10.79 16.15
CA THR A 58 2.17 9.37 16.20
C THR A 58 0.84 9.17 15.49
N PHE A 59 0.83 8.38 14.42
CA PHE A 59 -0.36 8.13 13.62
C PHE A 59 -0.75 6.65 13.73
N ASN A 60 -1.99 6.38 14.14
CA ASN A 60 -2.52 5.02 14.18
C ASN A 60 -3.27 4.72 12.88
N HIS A 61 -2.60 4.07 11.92
CA HIS A 61 -3.10 3.83 10.58
C HIS A 61 -4.30 2.87 10.56
N VAL A 62 -4.26 1.82 11.39
CA VAL A 62 -5.34 0.82 11.46
C VAL A 62 -6.62 1.44 12.00
N LYS A 63 -6.55 2.36 12.96
CA LYS A 63 -7.73 3.04 13.49
C LYS A 63 -8.35 4.05 12.53
N HIS A 64 -7.53 4.73 11.73
CA HIS A 64 -8.02 5.61 10.67
C HIS A 64 -8.70 4.79 9.58
N ASN A 65 -8.04 3.75 9.07
CA ASN A 65 -8.60 2.90 8.03
C ASN A 65 -9.77 2.04 8.53
N GLY A 66 -9.75 1.55 9.77
CA GLY A 66 -10.79 0.73 10.38
C GLY A 66 -12.02 1.53 10.85
N GLY A 67 -11.96 2.85 10.78
CA GLY A 67 -13.09 3.73 11.00
C GLY A 67 -13.40 4.11 12.45
N GLU A 68 -12.43 4.00 13.35
CA GLU A 68 -12.59 4.48 14.73
C GLU A 68 -12.64 6.02 14.81
N TYR A 69 -12.05 6.71 13.81
CA TYR A 69 -11.82 8.16 13.83
C TYR A 69 -12.46 8.93 12.65
N ASN A 70 -13.66 8.58 12.21
CA ASN A 70 -14.32 9.25 11.07
C ASN A 70 -15.73 9.80 11.41
N ILE A 71 -16.31 10.54 10.45
CA ILE A 71 -17.74 10.94 10.42
C ILE A 71 -18.64 9.92 9.69
N GLY A 72 -18.11 9.17 8.71
CA GLY A 72 -18.94 8.47 7.69
C GLY A 72 -18.53 7.05 7.31
N GLY A 73 -17.69 6.38 8.10
CA GLY A 73 -17.17 5.03 7.85
C GLY A 73 -15.66 4.97 7.54
N PRO A 74 -15.10 3.75 7.43
CA PRO A 74 -13.68 3.48 7.15
C PRO A 74 -13.04 4.44 6.13
N ILE A 75 -11.89 5.04 6.47
CA ILE A 75 -11.12 5.87 5.53
C ILE A 75 -10.50 4.97 4.47
N LEU A 76 -10.84 5.19 3.20
CA LEU A 76 -10.30 4.41 2.09
C LEU A 76 -8.81 4.67 1.90
N CYS A 77 -8.07 3.67 1.42
CA CYS A 77 -6.62 3.79 1.23
C CYS A 77 -6.23 5.01 0.37
N ILE A 78 -7.01 5.30 -0.67
CA ILE A 78 -6.78 6.40 -1.61
C ILE A 78 -7.16 7.79 -1.08
N GLU A 79 -7.83 7.89 0.07
CA GLU A 79 -8.04 9.20 0.71
C GLU A 79 -6.73 9.76 1.28
N CYS A 80 -5.78 8.89 1.64
CA CYS A 80 -4.43 9.27 2.08
C CYS A 80 -3.36 8.98 1.02
N HIS A 81 -3.39 7.78 0.41
CA HIS A 81 -2.50 7.39 -0.69
C HIS A 81 -3.10 7.78 -2.04
N HIS A 82 -3.42 9.07 -2.19
CA HIS A 82 -4.22 9.57 -3.31
C HIS A 82 -3.59 9.32 -4.68
N THR A 83 -2.26 9.21 -4.80
CA THR A 83 -1.61 8.91 -6.08
C THR A 83 -1.78 7.46 -6.54
N ALA A 84 -2.21 6.56 -5.64
CA ALA A 84 -2.29 5.13 -5.88
C ALA A 84 -3.63 4.71 -6.51
N GLN A 85 -4.05 5.42 -7.55
CA GLN A 85 -5.27 5.16 -8.32
C GLN A 85 -5.08 5.55 -9.80
N PRO A 86 -5.97 5.14 -10.73
CA PRO A 86 -5.85 5.48 -12.14
C PRO A 86 -5.91 7.00 -12.39
N ALA A 87 -5.25 7.46 -13.46
CA ALA A 87 -5.28 8.88 -13.88
C ALA A 87 -6.71 9.40 -14.05
N SER A 88 -7.57 8.60 -14.68
CA SER A 88 -8.97 8.94 -14.92
C SER A 88 -9.79 9.18 -13.66
N ASP A 89 -9.38 8.62 -12.53
CA ASP A 89 -10.04 8.83 -11.25
C ASP A 89 -9.48 10.04 -10.51
N LEU A 90 -8.17 10.27 -10.62
CA LEU A 90 -7.51 11.47 -10.10
C LEU A 90 -8.00 12.75 -10.77
N ASP A 91 -8.23 12.73 -12.09
CA ASP A 91 -8.72 13.90 -12.85
C ASP A 91 -10.09 14.42 -12.35
N LYS A 92 -10.86 13.56 -11.64
CA LYS A 92 -12.15 13.92 -11.04
C LYS A 92 -12.00 14.62 -9.69
N ILE A 93 -10.78 14.68 -9.13
CA ILE A 93 -10.51 15.17 -7.77
C ILE A 93 -9.45 16.27 -7.83
N PRO A 94 -9.81 17.50 -8.25
CA PRO A 94 -8.89 18.65 -8.16
C PRO A 94 -8.38 18.83 -6.73
N PRO A 95 -7.10 19.21 -6.52
CA PRO A 95 -6.09 19.53 -7.52
C PRO A 95 -5.20 18.33 -7.91
N HIS A 96 -5.59 17.10 -7.60
CA HIS A 96 -4.73 15.94 -7.78
C HIS A 96 -4.55 15.58 -9.26
N LYS A 97 -3.30 15.46 -9.70
CA LYS A 97 -2.94 15.15 -11.10
C LYS A 97 -1.81 14.13 -11.26
N THR A 98 -1.26 13.66 -10.14
CA THR A 98 -0.08 12.79 -10.13
C THR A 98 -0.50 11.38 -9.79
N VAL A 99 -0.18 10.45 -10.68
CA VAL A 99 -0.37 9.00 -10.49
C VAL A 99 0.95 8.38 -10.08
N TRP A 100 0.90 7.41 -9.16
CA TRP A 100 2.06 6.59 -8.80
C TRP A 100 1.69 5.11 -8.59
N PRO A 101 2.47 4.16 -9.18
CA PRO A 101 3.44 4.37 -10.24
C PRO A 101 2.78 4.86 -11.54
N ILE A 102 3.54 5.50 -12.43
CA ILE A 102 3.04 5.97 -13.73
C ILE A 102 2.40 4.80 -14.52
N GLY A 103 1.26 5.05 -15.15
CA GLY A 103 0.57 4.04 -15.97
C GLY A 103 -0.26 3.02 -15.18
N ARG A 104 -0.44 3.23 -13.87
CA ARG A 104 -1.29 2.38 -13.03
C ARG A 104 -2.75 2.36 -13.52
N THR A 105 -3.34 1.16 -13.51
CA THR A 105 -4.75 0.89 -13.92
C THR A 105 -5.64 0.41 -12.77
N THR A 106 -5.14 0.36 -11.54
CA THR A 106 -5.87 -0.14 -10.37
C THR A 106 -5.96 0.92 -9.28
N THR A 107 -6.99 0.85 -8.47
CA THR A 107 -7.14 1.66 -7.25
C THR A 107 -6.58 0.88 -6.07
N LEU A 108 -5.76 1.50 -5.22
CA LEU A 108 -5.21 0.85 -4.04
C LEU A 108 -6.31 0.36 -3.10
N THR A 109 -6.26 -0.92 -2.76
CA THR A 109 -7.12 -1.56 -1.75
C THR A 109 -6.26 -2.25 -0.67
N ALA A 110 -6.89 -2.68 0.42
CA ALA A 110 -6.22 -3.45 1.47
C ALA A 110 -5.68 -4.79 0.95
N GLU A 111 -6.38 -5.43 0.01
CA GLU A 111 -5.96 -6.68 -0.62
C GLU A 111 -4.70 -6.48 -1.48
N LEU A 112 -4.68 -5.42 -2.30
CA LEU A 112 -3.50 -5.08 -3.10
C LEU A 112 -2.31 -4.71 -2.21
N PHE A 113 -2.55 -3.96 -1.13
CA PHE A 113 -1.52 -3.68 -0.12
C PHE A 113 -0.96 -4.98 0.49
N ALA A 114 -1.83 -5.90 0.89
CA ALA A 114 -1.43 -7.12 1.57
C ALA A 114 -0.64 -8.07 0.67
N ALA A 115 -0.92 -8.05 -0.63
CA ALA A 115 -0.18 -8.80 -1.65
C ALA A 115 1.22 -8.21 -1.87
N ASP A 116 1.31 -6.94 -2.24
CA ASP A 116 2.59 -6.25 -2.47
C ASP A 116 2.39 -4.73 -2.39
N PRO A 117 2.74 -4.08 -1.27
CA PRO A 117 2.47 -2.65 -1.10
C PRO A 117 3.26 -1.78 -2.08
N ILE A 118 4.46 -2.22 -2.51
CA ILE A 118 5.29 -1.46 -3.44
C ILE A 118 4.67 -1.51 -4.85
N LYS A 119 4.30 -2.71 -5.33
CA LYS A 119 3.59 -2.84 -6.62
C LYS A 119 2.21 -2.20 -6.58
N ALA A 120 1.55 -2.24 -5.43
CA ALA A 120 0.32 -1.51 -5.18
C ALA A 120 0.57 0.00 -4.98
N GLY A 121 1.75 0.53 -5.33
CA GLY A 121 2.07 1.96 -5.41
C GLY A 121 1.93 2.73 -4.09
N VAL A 122 2.02 2.04 -2.96
CA VAL A 122 2.09 2.67 -1.64
C VAL A 122 3.42 3.42 -1.57
N ALA A 123 3.33 4.75 -1.51
CA ALA A 123 4.47 5.62 -1.29
C ALA A 123 4.29 6.40 0.01
N ALA A 124 5.40 6.67 0.71
CA ALA A 124 5.36 7.62 1.82
C ALA A 124 5.15 9.02 1.26
N CYS A 125 4.38 9.87 1.94
CA CYS A 125 4.10 11.25 1.47
C CYS A 125 5.40 11.99 1.11
N ARG A 126 6.45 11.82 1.91
CA ARG A 126 7.76 12.47 1.73
C ARG A 126 8.52 12.03 0.47
N ASP A 127 8.18 10.90 -0.10
CA ASP A 127 8.84 10.37 -1.29
C ASP A 127 8.42 11.16 -2.55
N CYS A 128 7.21 11.72 -2.56
CA CYS A 128 6.71 12.63 -3.60
C CYS A 128 6.73 14.10 -3.15
N HIS A 129 6.38 14.37 -1.89
CA HIS A 129 6.38 15.68 -1.28
C HIS A 129 7.63 15.86 -0.44
N ALA A 130 8.77 16.17 -1.05
CA ALA A 130 9.99 16.44 -0.30
C ALA A 130 9.88 17.67 0.62
N ARG A 131 10.85 17.82 1.53
CA ARG A 131 11.02 19.04 2.33
C ARG A 131 11.36 20.22 1.41
N SER A 132 11.01 21.43 1.84
CA SER A 132 11.42 22.67 1.14
C SER A 132 12.92 22.67 0.83
N GLY A 133 13.26 23.02 -0.42
CA GLY A 133 14.63 23.02 -0.93
C GLY A 133 15.23 21.63 -1.23
N ARG A 134 14.44 20.54 -1.16
CA ARG A 134 14.89 19.18 -1.48
C ARG A 134 14.13 18.63 -2.68
N LYS A 135 14.79 17.78 -3.48
CA LYS A 135 14.16 17.03 -4.57
C LYS A 135 13.39 15.83 -4.02
N PRO A 136 12.17 15.54 -4.54
CA PRO A 136 11.47 14.29 -4.26
C PRO A 136 12.28 13.05 -4.64
N LYS A 137 11.96 11.92 -4.00
CA LYS A 137 12.59 10.64 -4.32
C LYS A 137 11.98 10.02 -5.57
N LEU A 138 10.67 10.18 -5.76
CA LEU A 138 9.91 9.48 -6.81
C LEU A 138 9.48 10.38 -7.96
N LEU A 139 9.63 11.69 -7.82
CA LEU A 139 9.23 12.68 -8.82
C LEU A 139 10.42 13.56 -9.20
N ASP A 140 10.38 14.12 -10.41
CA ASP A 140 11.42 15.02 -10.91
C ASP A 140 11.43 16.36 -10.17
N GLU A 141 10.26 16.84 -9.78
CA GLU A 141 10.07 18.08 -9.04
C GLU A 141 8.98 17.97 -7.99
N LEU A 142 8.96 18.94 -7.07
CA LEU A 142 7.89 19.04 -6.08
C LEU A 142 6.56 19.31 -6.78
N PRO A 143 5.49 18.57 -6.45
CA PRO A 143 4.15 18.88 -6.92
C PRO A 143 3.79 20.32 -6.57
N SER A 144 3.03 20.99 -7.44
CA SER A 144 2.63 22.38 -7.25
C SER A 144 1.15 22.56 -7.60
N ILE A 145 0.49 23.49 -6.91
CA ILE A 145 -0.85 23.95 -7.24
C ILE A 145 -0.74 25.37 -7.79
N VAL A 146 -1.47 25.66 -8.87
CA VAL A 146 -1.58 27.01 -9.41
C VAL A 146 -2.95 27.55 -9.03
N ASP A 147 -2.95 28.67 -8.32
CA ASP A 147 -4.18 29.37 -7.98
C ASP A 147 -4.84 29.92 -9.25
N PRO A 148 -6.12 29.61 -9.53
CA PRO A 148 -6.76 29.96 -10.79
C PRO A 148 -6.97 31.48 -10.94
N GLU A 149 -7.12 32.23 -9.85
CA GLU A 149 -7.43 33.66 -9.85
C GLU A 149 -6.14 34.50 -9.95
N THR A 150 -5.20 34.23 -9.05
CA THR A 150 -3.96 35.01 -8.88
C THR A 150 -2.79 34.47 -9.71
N LYS A 151 -2.92 33.25 -10.25
CA LYS A 151 -1.83 32.49 -10.90
C LYS A 151 -0.64 32.19 -9.99
N ALA A 152 -0.79 32.38 -8.67
CA ALA A 152 0.25 32.06 -7.71
C ALA A 152 0.56 30.56 -7.72
N VAL A 153 1.84 30.20 -7.73
CA VAL A 153 2.29 28.80 -7.70
C VAL A 153 2.70 28.42 -6.28
N THR A 154 2.01 27.44 -5.71
CA THR A 154 2.31 26.91 -4.38
C THR A 154 2.92 25.52 -4.49
N LYS A 155 4.18 25.37 -4.05
CA LYS A 155 4.86 24.07 -3.99
C LYS A 155 4.37 23.26 -2.80
N ILE A 156 3.94 22.03 -3.05
CA ILE A 156 3.40 21.11 -2.06
C ILE A 156 4.53 20.30 -1.44
N THR A 157 5.17 20.89 -0.44
CA THR A 157 6.20 20.22 0.38
C THR A 157 5.58 19.17 1.31
N ASN A 158 6.40 18.31 1.94
CA ASN A 158 5.90 17.37 2.96
C ASN A 158 5.09 18.06 4.06
N GLN A 159 5.55 19.22 4.53
CA GLN A 159 4.87 19.96 5.59
C GLN A 159 3.48 20.36 5.12
N LEU A 160 3.35 20.94 3.93
CA LEU A 160 2.06 21.37 3.41
C LEU A 160 1.16 20.16 3.14
N ALA A 161 1.67 19.09 2.52
CA ALA A 161 0.91 17.88 2.25
C ALA A 161 0.34 17.21 3.51
N PHE A 162 1.15 17.08 4.58
CA PHE A 162 0.68 16.50 5.83
C PHE A 162 -0.39 17.36 6.49
N HIS A 163 -0.17 18.68 6.61
CA HIS A 163 -1.16 19.56 7.23
C HIS A 163 -2.44 19.61 6.39
N SER A 164 -2.37 19.79 5.07
CA SER A 164 -3.58 19.84 4.24
C SER A 164 -4.39 18.54 4.33
N ALA A 165 -3.74 17.38 4.32
CA ALA A 165 -4.43 16.09 4.37
C ALA A 165 -5.02 15.79 5.76
N CYS A 166 -4.24 15.98 6.82
CA CYS A 166 -4.71 15.70 8.18
C CYS A 166 -5.73 16.75 8.66
N ASP A 167 -5.43 18.03 8.43
CA ASP A 167 -6.24 19.12 8.95
C ASP A 167 -7.60 19.16 8.28
N ALA A 168 -7.70 18.93 6.96
CA ALA A 168 -8.98 18.95 6.26
C ALA A 168 -9.99 17.98 6.87
N CYS A 169 -9.60 16.71 7.08
CA CYS A 169 -10.47 15.71 7.68
C CYS A 169 -10.76 16.03 9.15
N HIS A 170 -9.74 16.38 9.94
CA HIS A 170 -9.95 16.71 11.36
C HIS A 170 -10.87 17.93 11.55
N PHE A 171 -10.73 18.96 10.73
CA PHE A 171 -11.60 20.13 10.74
C PHE A 171 -13.04 19.74 10.46
N GLU A 172 -13.27 18.92 9.43
CA GLU A 172 -14.62 18.47 9.09
C GLU A 172 -15.25 17.69 10.25
N ILE A 173 -14.49 16.78 10.88
CA ILE A 173 -14.94 16.01 12.05
C ILE A 173 -15.31 16.94 13.20
N GLN A 174 -14.46 17.92 13.53
CA GLN A 174 -14.72 18.86 14.62
C GLN A 174 -15.93 19.75 14.34
N PHE A 175 -16.12 20.16 13.10
CA PHE A 175 -17.24 21.00 12.71
C PHE A 175 -18.58 20.24 12.79
N ARG A 176 -18.59 18.96 12.41
CA ARG A 176 -19.82 18.15 12.35
C ARG A 176 -20.15 17.40 13.64
N THR A 177 -19.16 17.13 14.49
CA THR A 177 -19.33 16.23 15.65
C THR A 177 -18.94 16.92 16.95
N THR A 178 -19.94 17.32 17.73
CA THR A 178 -19.72 17.88 19.08
C THR A 178 -19.07 16.84 20.00
N GLY A 179 -18.01 17.23 20.71
CA GLY A 179 -17.30 16.35 21.65
C GLY A 179 -16.32 15.37 20.98
N SER A 180 -16.02 15.54 19.69
CA SER A 180 -15.00 14.74 19.01
C SER A 180 -13.62 14.87 19.70
N LYS A 181 -12.89 13.76 19.75
CA LYS A 181 -11.53 13.67 20.31
C LYS A 181 -10.44 13.80 19.26
N VAL A 182 -10.79 14.10 18.01
CA VAL A 182 -9.77 14.31 16.97
C VAL A 182 -8.90 15.51 17.33
N PRO A 183 -7.60 15.48 16.99
CA PRO A 183 -6.72 16.62 17.17
C PRO A 183 -7.29 17.89 16.55
N ASN A 184 -7.11 19.02 17.23
CA ASN A 184 -7.51 20.32 16.72
C ASN A 184 -6.44 20.84 15.76
N ALA A 185 -6.79 20.93 14.49
CA ALA A 185 -5.92 21.40 13.43
C ALA A 185 -5.43 22.86 13.62
N THR A 186 -6.12 23.68 14.41
CA THR A 186 -5.64 25.02 14.81
C THR A 186 -4.67 25.01 16.00
N ASN A 187 -4.53 23.88 16.69
CA ASN A 187 -3.65 23.74 17.84
C ASN A 187 -2.58 22.67 17.58
N CYS A 188 -1.40 23.15 17.17
CA CYS A 188 -0.27 22.31 16.77
C CYS A 188 0.08 21.22 17.80
N ALA A 189 -0.04 21.52 19.10
CA ALA A 189 0.34 20.61 20.18
C ALA A 189 -0.59 19.39 20.32
N THR A 190 -1.77 19.43 19.69
CA THR A 190 -2.70 18.29 19.70
C THR A 190 -2.23 17.14 18.81
N CYS A 191 -1.47 17.43 17.75
CA CYS A 191 -0.81 16.43 16.89
C CYS A 191 0.67 16.23 17.27
N HIS A 192 1.39 17.33 17.50
CA HIS A 192 2.83 17.32 17.75
C HIS A 192 3.12 17.19 19.23
N LYS A 193 3.66 16.03 19.63
CA LYS A 193 4.15 15.85 21.00
C LYS A 193 5.52 16.51 21.13
N SER A 194 5.60 17.55 21.96
CA SER A 194 6.83 18.28 22.25
C SER A 194 7.97 17.32 22.58
N THR A 195 9.13 17.56 21.97
CA THR A 195 10.39 16.86 22.28
C THR A 195 11.13 17.48 23.46
N ALA A 196 10.59 18.53 24.08
CA ALA A 196 11.20 19.09 25.28
C ALA A 196 11.22 18.03 26.38
N LYS A 197 12.43 17.59 26.76
CA LYS A 197 12.62 16.91 28.04
C LYS A 197 12.06 17.85 29.10
N LYS A 198 11.04 17.40 29.84
CA LYS A 198 10.74 18.01 31.14
C LYS A 198 12.02 17.85 31.96
N HIS A 199 12.74 18.95 32.15
CA HIS A 199 13.80 19.06 33.15
C HIS A 199 13.16 19.27 34.51
#